data_AF-A0A9N9A1Z2-F1
#
_entry.id   AF-A0A9N9A1Z2-F1
#
_cell.length_a   1.000
_cell.length_b   1.000
_cell.length_c   1.000
_cell.angle_alpha   90.00
_cell.angle_beta   90.00
_cell.angle_gamma   90.00
#
_symmetry.space_group_name_H-M   'P 1'
#
loop_
_entity.id
_entity.type
_entity.pdbx_description
1 polymer ?
#
loop_
_entity_poly.entity_id
_entity_poly.type
_entity_poly.pdbx_seq_one_letter_code
_entity_poly.pdbx_strand_id
1 'polypeptide(L)'
;MNFIQIRRLTTKVPVPPVLSIEHVGTSVADAARINRLVNFYQKVPKGPRPIPEPKSLADRYRAKYIHTNSAMPLVHIITAILGIGYFLDYQFHLKHHKEKKYH
;
A
#
# COMPACT_ATOMS: atom_id res chain seq x y z
N MET A 1 -25.84 35.49 -33.97
CA MET A 1 -24.76 34.76 -33.27
C MET A 1 -25.10 33.28 -33.32
N ASN A 2 -24.34 32.45 -34.04
CA ASN A 2 -24.61 31.02 -34.15
C ASN A 2 -23.41 30.26 -33.59
N PHE A 3 -23.58 29.59 -32.46
CA PHE A 3 -22.52 28.83 -31.81
C PHE A 3 -22.50 27.42 -32.39
N ILE A 4 -21.53 27.14 -33.25
CA ILE A 4 -21.23 25.77 -33.69
C ILE A 4 -20.58 25.04 -32.51
N GLN A 5 -21.36 24.20 -31.82
CA GLN A 5 -20.82 23.32 -30.78
C GLN A 5 -20.08 22.16 -31.45
N ILE A 6 -18.76 22.28 -31.59
CA ILE A 6 -17.90 21.18 -32.01
C ILE A 6 -17.81 20.18 -30.86
N ARG A 7 -18.47 19.02 -30.97
CA ARG A 7 -18.29 17.92 -30.00
C ARG A 7 -16.84 17.46 -30.06
N ARG A 8 -16.04 17.85 -29.06
CA ARG A 8 -14.72 17.28 -28.83
C ARG A 8 -14.91 15.84 -28.34
N LEU A 9 -14.78 14.87 -29.24
CA LEU A 9 -14.67 13.46 -28.88
C LEU A 9 -13.39 13.28 -28.08
N THR A 10 -13.52 13.15 -26.76
CA THR A 10 -12.42 12.88 -25.84
C THR A 10 -12.00 11.43 -26.03
N THR A 11 -10.82 11.19 -26.60
CA THR A 11 -10.17 9.87 -26.58
C THR A 11 -9.56 9.63 -25.21
N LYS A 12 -10.38 9.61 -24.16
CA LYS A 12 -9.98 9.06 -22.88
C LYS A 12 -10.08 7.54 -22.99
N VAL A 13 -8.97 6.95 -23.40
CA VAL A 13 -8.63 5.52 -23.28
C VAL A 13 -9.39 4.60 -24.27
N PRO A 14 -8.73 3.69 -25.00
CA PRO A 14 -9.37 2.60 -25.72
C PRO A 14 -9.90 1.51 -24.75
N VAL A 15 -10.43 1.93 -23.61
CA VAL A 15 -11.12 1.06 -22.67
C VAL A 15 -12.59 1.33 -22.91
N PRO A 16 -13.35 0.38 -23.48
CA PRO A 16 -14.79 0.55 -23.56
C PRO A 16 -15.33 0.83 -22.15
N PRO A 17 -16.30 1.75 -22.00
CA PRO A 17 -16.94 1.99 -20.71
C PRO A 17 -17.31 0.63 -20.14
N VAL A 18 -16.93 0.37 -18.89
CA VAL A 18 -17.16 -0.92 -18.24
C VAL A 18 -18.62 -1.26 -18.46
N LEU A 19 -18.87 -2.22 -19.35
CA LEU A 19 -20.17 -2.78 -19.57
C LEU A 19 -20.48 -3.56 -18.30
N SER A 20 -20.95 -2.86 -17.26
CA SER A 20 -21.77 -3.45 -16.21
C SER A 20 -23.12 -3.81 -16.86
N ILE A 21 -23.07 -4.68 -17.88
CA ILE A 21 -24.24 -5.36 -18.38
C ILE A 21 -24.48 -6.41 -17.30
N GLU A 22 -25.30 -6.07 -16.32
CA GLU A 22 -26.12 -7.08 -15.66
C GLU A 22 -26.71 -7.93 -16.80
N HIS A 23 -26.44 -9.23 -16.76
CA HIS A 23 -26.67 -10.22 -17.83
C HIS A 23 -28.16 -10.42 -18.19
N VAL A 24 -29.01 -9.43 -17.96
CA VAL A 24 -30.45 -9.45 -18.19
C VAL A 24 -30.71 -9.42 -19.69
N GLY A 25 -30.79 -10.61 -20.29
CA GLY A 25 -31.35 -10.83 -21.63
C GLY A 25 -30.43 -11.45 -22.69
N THR A 26 -29.18 -11.81 -22.38
CA THR A 26 -28.29 -12.50 -23.33
C THR A 26 -28.23 -14.00 -23.04
N SER A 27 -28.12 -14.83 -24.09
CA SER A 27 -28.01 -16.29 -23.91
C SER A 27 -26.79 -16.65 -23.06
N VAL A 28 -26.84 -17.77 -22.32
CA VAL A 28 -25.72 -18.23 -21.47
C VAL A 28 -24.40 -18.34 -22.26
N ALA A 29 -24.49 -18.68 -23.56
CA ALA A 29 -23.34 -18.74 -24.46
C ALA A 29 -22.75 -17.35 -24.78
N ASP A 30 -23.59 -16.34 -24.95
CA ASP A 30 -23.16 -14.96 -25.20
C ASP A 30 -22.54 -14.33 -23.93
N ALA A 31 -23.11 -14.61 -22.76
CA ALA A 31 -22.55 -14.22 -21.48
C ALA A 31 -21.13 -14.79 -21.29
N ALA A 32 -20.91 -16.06 -21.62
CA ALA A 32 -19.59 -16.69 -21.55
C ALA A 32 -18.59 -16.05 -22.53
N ARG A 33 -19.02 -15.69 -23.75
CA ARG A 33 -18.18 -15.00 -24.74
C ARG A 33 -17.79 -13.60 -24.29
N ILE A 34 -18.73 -12.83 -23.75
CA ILE A 34 -18.49 -11.48 -23.23
C ILE A 34 -17.52 -11.52 -22.04
N ASN A 35 -17.69 -12.46 -21.11
CA ASN A 35 -16.77 -12.63 -19.98
C ASN A 35 -15.34 -12.95 -20.42
N ARG A 36 -15.14 -13.76 -21.49
CA ARG A 36 -13.80 -14.02 -22.05
C ARG A 36 -13.16 -12.76 -22.62
N LEU A 37 -13.94 -11.92 -23.31
CA LEU A 37 -13.46 -10.66 -23.87
C LEU A 37 -13.07 -9.67 -22.76
N VAL A 38 -13.92 -9.51 -21.74
CA VAL A 38 -13.62 -8.66 -20.57
C VAL A 38 -12.36 -9.16 -19.86
N ASN A 39 -12.28 -10.47 -19.59
CA ASN A 39 -11.10 -11.09 -18.97
C ASN A 39 -9.84 -10.88 -19.80
N PHE A 40 -9.92 -11.00 -21.12
CA PHE A 40 -8.79 -10.75 -22.01
C PHE A 40 -8.28 -9.31 -21.85
N TYR A 41 -9.15 -8.30 -21.97
CA TYR A 41 -8.75 -6.89 -21.84
C TYR A 41 -8.32 -6.50 -20.42
N GLN A 42 -8.88 -7.13 -19.39
CA GLN A 42 -8.42 -6.94 -18.01
C GLN A 42 -7.00 -7.47 -17.78
N LYS A 43 -6.67 -8.61 -18.42
CA LYS A 43 -5.40 -9.33 -18.29
C LYS A 43 -4.33 -8.90 -19.28
N VAL A 44 -4.62 -8.01 -20.23
CA VAL A 44 -3.59 -7.42 -21.09
C VAL A 44 -2.48 -6.91 -20.17
N PRO A 45 -1.21 -7.35 -20.36
CA PRO A 45 -0.11 -6.99 -19.49
C PRO A 45 -0.01 -5.47 -19.41
N LYS A 46 -0.47 -4.93 -18.29
CA LYS A 46 -0.21 -3.54 -17.94
C LYS A 46 1.27 -3.49 -17.60
N GLY A 47 1.96 -2.42 -18.01
CA GLY A 47 3.35 -2.21 -17.64
C GLY A 47 3.58 -2.33 -16.12
N PRO A 48 4.85 -2.39 -15.68
CA PRO A 48 5.18 -2.56 -14.28
C PRO A 48 4.38 -1.59 -13.41
N ARG A 49 3.64 -2.14 -12.43
CA ARG A 49 2.83 -1.34 -11.52
C ARG A 49 3.74 -0.31 -10.85
N PRO A 50 3.41 0.99 -10.88
CA PRO A 50 4.23 1.99 -10.20
C PRO A 50 4.33 1.60 -8.73
N ILE A 51 5.57 1.58 -8.23
CA ILE A 51 5.86 1.26 -6.83
C ILE A 51 5.11 2.31 -6.00
N PRO A 52 4.15 1.91 -5.14
CA PRO A 52 3.40 2.88 -4.38
C PRO A 52 4.36 3.65 -3.48
N GLU A 53 4.47 4.95 -3.72
CA GLU A 53 5.29 5.81 -2.87
C GLU A 53 4.74 5.77 -1.44
N PRO A 54 5.60 5.57 -0.44
CA PRO A 54 5.17 5.50 0.94
C PRO A 54 4.68 6.87 1.41
N LYS A 55 3.37 6.99 1.63
CA LYS A 55 2.71 8.25 2.03
C LYS A 55 2.84 8.55 3.52
N SER A 56 2.92 7.52 4.35
CA SER A 56 3.03 7.65 5.81
C SER A 56 4.40 7.27 6.34
N LEU A 57 4.77 7.76 7.53
CA LEU A 57 6.01 7.38 8.20
C LEU A 57 6.10 5.86 8.45
N ALA A 58 4.97 5.24 8.79
CA ALA A 58 4.88 3.80 8.96
C ALA A 58 5.13 3.06 7.63
N ASP A 59 4.59 3.56 6.52
CA ASP A 59 4.82 2.97 5.19
C ASP A 59 6.28 3.11 4.77
N ARG A 60 6.94 4.23 5.10
CA ARG A 60 8.38 4.43 4.82
C ARG A 60 9.22 3.41 5.58
N TYR A 61 8.90 3.18 6.86
CA TYR A 61 9.60 2.18 7.67
C TYR A 61 9.37 0.76 7.13
N ARG A 62 8.11 0.41 6.80
CA ARG A 62 7.75 -0.90 6.22
C ARG A 62 8.45 -1.15 4.88
N ALA A 63 8.44 -0.15 3.99
CA ALA A 63 9.12 -0.23 2.70
C ALA A 63 10.64 -0.42 2.87
N LYS A 64 11.25 0.19 3.89
CA LYS A 64 12.71 0.11 4.11
C LYS A 64 13.17 -1.19 4.75
N TYR A 65 12.42 -1.73 5.73
CA TYR A 65 12.90 -2.83 6.55
C TYR A 65 12.09 -4.12 6.45
N ILE A 66 10.78 -4.04 6.15
CA ILE A 66 9.91 -5.21 6.09
C ILE A 66 9.89 -5.79 4.68
N HIS A 67 9.71 -4.95 3.66
CA HIS A 67 9.65 -5.42 2.26
C HIS A 67 11.01 -5.88 1.72
N THR A 68 12.10 -5.48 2.37
CA THR A 68 13.48 -5.84 2.03
C THR A 68 13.98 -7.10 2.75
N ASN A 69 13.13 -7.77 3.54
CA ASN A 69 13.49 -8.92 4.39
C ASN A 69 14.71 -8.64 5.29
N SER A 70 14.84 -7.41 5.78
CA SER A 70 15.95 -7.01 6.65
C SER A 70 15.74 -7.53 8.07
N ALA A 71 16.84 -7.91 8.75
CA ALA A 71 16.82 -8.28 10.17
C ALA A 71 16.73 -7.06 11.13
N MET A 72 16.80 -5.84 10.61
CA MET A 72 16.79 -4.61 11.41
C MET A 72 15.56 -4.42 12.31
N PRO A 73 14.32 -4.82 11.93
CA PRO A 73 13.17 -4.74 12.83
C PRO A 73 13.38 -5.48 14.14
N LEU A 74 14.05 -6.64 14.13
CA LEU A 74 14.39 -7.38 15.35
C LEU A 74 15.36 -6.59 16.23
N VAL A 75 16.39 -6.01 15.62
CA VAL A 75 17.36 -5.17 16.33
C VAL A 75 16.68 -3.94 16.96
N HIS A 76 15.76 -3.30 16.25
CA HIS A 76 14.98 -2.17 16.79
C HIS A 76 14.15 -2.57 18.00
N ILE A 77 13.50 -3.74 17.96
CA ILE A 77 12.71 -4.25 19.09
C ILE A 77 13.61 -4.54 20.29
N ILE A 78 14.74 -5.24 20.10
CA ILE A 78 15.69 -5.55 21.19
C ILE A 78 16.21 -4.25 21.81
N THR A 79 16.60 -3.30 20.97
CA THR A 79 17.12 -2.00 21.43
C THR A 79 16.06 -1.23 22.22
N ALA A 80 14.80 -1.25 21.77
CA ALA A 80 13.70 -0.61 22.49
C ALA A 80 13.47 -1.25 23.86
N ILE A 81 13.47 -2.60 23.94
CA ILE A 81 13.30 -3.33 25.20
C ILE A 81 14.43 -3.02 26.17
N LEU A 82 15.69 -3.05 25.72
CA LEU A 82 16.84 -2.75 26.56
C LEU A 82 16.84 -1.30 27.03
N GLY A 83 16.55 -0.35 26.14
CA GLY A 83 16.49 1.07 26.48
C GLY A 83 15.39 1.38 27.50
N ILE A 84 14.19 0.83 27.31
CA ILE A 84 13.08 1.00 28.25
C ILE A 84 13.39 0.30 29.57
N GLY A 85 13.91 -0.93 29.53
CA GLY A 85 14.30 -1.67 30.73
C GLY A 85 15.32 -0.92 31.58
N TYR A 86 16.39 -0.42 30.95
CA TYR A 86 17.38 0.42 31.63
C TYR A 86 16.79 1.72 32.16
N PHE A 87 15.92 2.39 31.39
CA PHE A 87 15.27 3.61 31.86
C PHE A 87 14.43 3.37 33.11
N LEU A 88 13.63 2.30 33.13
CA LEU A 88 12.82 1.92 34.30
C LEU A 88 13.71 1.56 35.49
N ASP A 89 14.74 0.74 35.28
CA ASP A 89 15.70 0.36 36.32
C ASP A 89 16.41 1.59 36.89
N TYR A 90 16.78 2.54 36.03
CA TYR A 90 17.38 3.79 36.45
C TYR A 90 16.42 4.63 37.32
N GLN A 91 15.17 4.80 36.89
CA GLN A 91 14.20 5.59 37.65
C GLN A 91 13.82 4.95 38.98
N PHE A 92 13.59 3.64 39.03
CA PHE A 92 13.03 2.97 40.21
C PHE A 92 14.10 2.39 41.14
N HIS A 93 15.24 1.94 40.62
CA HIS A 93 16.33 1.38 41.43
C HIS A 93 17.50 2.36 41.56
N LEU A 94 18.23 2.65 40.47
CA LEU A 94 19.54 3.33 40.57
C LEU A 94 19.45 4.75 41.10
N LYS A 95 18.44 5.53 40.73
CA LYS A 95 18.25 6.92 41.18
C LYS A 95 18.07 7.04 42.70
N HIS A 96 17.59 5.98 43.35
CA HIS A 96 17.27 5.97 44.78
C HIS A 96 18.33 5.23 45.61
N HIS A 97 19.38 4.71 44.98
CA HIS A 97 20.53 4.19 45.70
C HIS A 97 21.29 5.34 46.34
N LYS A 98 21.25 5.40 47.68
CA LYS A 98 22.06 6.33 48.48
C LYS A 98 23.54 6.13 48.15
N GLU A 99 24.24 7.24 47.87
CA GLU A 99 25.69 7.25 47.62
C GLU A 99 26.44 6.53 48.75
N LYS A 100 27.09 5.40 48.45
CA LYS A 100 28.28 5.01 49.19
C LYS A 100 29.45 5.64 48.45
N LYS A 101 29.92 6.79 48.95
CA LYS A 101 31.20 7.35 48.52
C LYS A 101 32.28 6.34 48.89
N TYR A 102 32.76 5.60 47.90
CA TYR A 102 34.06 4.96 48.02
C TYR A 102 35.08 6.04 47.71
N HIS A 103 35.64 6.61 48.79
CA HIS A 103 36.84 7.42 48.76
C HIS A 103 38.04 6.56 48.38
#